data_AF-A0A968MXU7-F1
#
_entry.id   AF-A0A968MXU7-F1
#
_cell.length_a   1.000
_cell.length_b   1.000
_cell.length_c   1.000
_cell.angle_alpha   90.00
_cell.angle_beta   90.00
_cell.angle_gamma   90.00
#
_symmetry.space_group_name_H-M   'P 1'
#
loop_
_entity.id
_entity.type
_entity.pdbx_description
1 polymer ?
#
loop_
_entity_poly.entity_id
_entity_poly.type
_entity_poly.pdbx_seq_one_letter_code
_entity_poly.pdbx_strand_id
1 'polypeptide(L)'
;MDKIDLFKYIEGDCSDEEKILITTWIDSSPENMKEYAAFRKLYDISLWQSMPYNEKGSSGNKTLKHIYIEIIKIAAILLIGFFLTTLFLIMMQKIYLCRPLLFLLVSGLIYNLLMGLWFG
;
A
#
# COMPACT_ATOMS: atom_id res chain seq x y z
N MET A 1 15.89 36.90 14.21
CA MET A 1 14.47 37.21 14.49
C MET A 1 13.87 36.03 15.25
N ASP A 2 12.93 36.25 16.19
CA ASP A 2 12.26 35.12 16.86
C ASP A 2 11.20 34.48 15.95
N LYS A 3 11.03 33.16 16.06
CA LYS A 3 10.07 32.39 15.26
C LYS A 3 8.62 32.74 15.62
N ILE A 4 8.38 33.14 16.87
CA ILE A 4 7.05 33.56 17.34
C ILE A 4 6.62 34.85 16.62
N ASP A 5 7.54 35.80 16.42
CA ASP A 5 7.24 37.05 15.71
C ASP A 5 7.00 36.81 14.22
N LEU A 6 7.79 35.93 13.60
CA LEU A 6 7.56 35.50 12.21
C LEU A 6 6.22 34.78 12.03
N PHE A 7 5.80 34.00 13.03
CA PHE A 7 4.52 33.32 13.04
C PHE A 7 3.37 34.34 13.08
N LYS A 8 3.39 35.28 14.02
CA LYS A 8 2.41 36.38 14.11
C LYS A 8 2.36 37.22 12.84
N TYR A 9 3.51 37.46 12.22
CA TYR A 9 3.59 38.18 10.95
C TYR A 9 2.88 37.44 9.82
N ILE A 10 3.03 36.12 9.74
CA ILE A 10 2.34 35.27 8.77
C ILE A 10 0.84 35.19 9.06
N GLU A 11 0.44 35.12 10.34
CA GLU A 11 -0.97 35.10 10.75
C GLU A 11 -1.67 36.46 10.62
N GLY A 12 -0.91 37.55 10.57
CA GLY A 12 -1.41 38.92 10.47
C GLY A 12 -1.67 39.61 11.81
N ASP A 13 -1.23 39.04 12.94
CA ASP A 13 -1.43 39.55 14.31
C ASP A 13 -0.30 40.50 14.78
N CYS A 14 0.56 40.95 13.88
CA CYS A 14 1.64 41.90 14.20
C CYS A 14 1.18 43.36 14.17
N SER A 15 1.74 44.17 15.07
CA SER A 15 1.70 45.64 15.02
C SER A 15 2.45 46.17 13.79
N ASP A 16 2.13 47.39 13.35
CA ASP A 16 2.76 48.00 12.18
C ASP A 16 4.27 48.25 12.39
N GLU A 17 4.68 48.55 13.61
CA GLU A 17 6.10 48.69 14.00
C GLU A 17 6.85 47.35 13.87
N GLU A 18 6.24 46.25 14.34
CA GLU A 18 6.80 44.90 14.26
C GLU A 18 6.88 44.42 12.81
N LYS A 19 5.88 44.72 11.98
CA LYS A 19 5.91 44.40 10.54
C LYS A 19 7.08 45.08 9.84
N ILE A 20 7.35 46.35 10.15
CA ILE A 20 8.49 47.08 9.57
C ILE A 20 9.80 46.43 10.01
N LEU A 21 9.95 46.07 11.29
CA LEU A 21 11.13 45.40 11.81
C LEU A 21 11.37 44.05 11.12
N ILE A 22 10.31 43.25 10.97
CA ILE A 22 10.36 41.92 10.34
C ILE A 22 10.71 42.04 8.85
N THR A 23 10.08 42.97 8.14
CA THR A 23 10.36 43.20 6.71
C THR A 23 11.80 43.68 6.51
N THR A 24 12.26 44.61 7.35
CA THR A 24 13.65 45.10 7.32
C THR A 24 14.65 43.98 7.61
N TRP A 25 14.33 43.09 8.56
CA TRP A 25 15.16 41.92 8.85
C TRP A 25 15.20 40.92 7.68
N ILE A 26 14.06 40.63 7.05
CA ILE A 26 13.96 39.77 5.85
C ILE A 26 14.82 40.34 4.71
N ASP A 27 14.77 41.66 4.49
CA ASP A 27 15.47 42.33 3.39
C ASP A 27 16.96 42.58 3.68
N SER A 28 17.38 42.53 4.95
CA SER A 28 18.77 42.83 5.34
C SER A 28 19.81 41.84 4.82
N SER A 29 19.44 40.57 4.56
CA SER A 29 20.36 39.57 4.03
C SER A 29 19.66 38.45 3.26
N PRO A 30 20.32 37.85 2.24
CA PRO A 30 19.77 36.70 1.52
C PRO A 30 19.69 35.43 2.38
N GLU A 31 20.38 35.39 3.51
CA GLU A 31 20.31 34.29 4.47
C GLU A 31 19.02 34.35 5.30
N ASN A 32 18.65 35.56 5.76
CA ASN A 32 17.40 35.80 6.49
C ASN A 32 16.17 35.49 5.61
N MET A 33 16.22 35.88 4.33
CA MET A 33 15.18 35.52 3.35
C MET A 33 15.02 34.00 3.21
N LYS A 34 16.12 33.25 3.19
CA LYS A 34 16.08 31.77 3.11
C LYS A 34 15.50 31.17 4.38
N GLU A 35 15.88 31.68 5.54
CA GLU A 35 15.33 31.25 6.84
C GLU A 35 13.82 31.50 6.89
N TYR A 36 13.36 32.69 6.50
CA TYR A 36 11.95 33.02 6.40
C TYR A 36 11.20 32.12 5.40
N ALA A 37 11.78 31.87 4.22
CA ALA A 37 11.18 31.00 3.21
C ALA A 37 11.05 29.55 3.68
N ALA A 38 12.05 29.04 4.42
CA ALA A 38 11.99 27.71 5.03
C ALA A 38 10.88 27.65 6.09
N PHE A 39 10.80 28.67 6.95
CA PHE A 39 9.74 28.79 7.95
C PHE A 39 8.35 28.83 7.32
N ARG A 40 8.16 29.62 6.25
CA ARG A 40 6.87 29.71 5.55
C ARG A 40 6.45 28.40 4.91
N LYS A 41 7.39 27.63 4.34
CA LYS A 41 7.09 26.26 3.84
C LYS A 41 6.60 25.34 4.96
N LEU A 42 7.21 25.41 6.14
CA LEU A 42 6.78 24.63 7.29
C LEU A 42 5.39 25.06 7.79
N TYR A 43 5.13 26.37 7.83
CA TYR A 43 3.83 26.92 8.15
C TYR A 43 2.76 26.44 7.16
N ASP A 44 3.04 26.50 5.87
CA ASP A 44 2.16 25.99 4.83
C ASP A 44 1.88 24.50 5.07
N ILE A 45 2.88 23.65 5.29
CA ILE A 45 2.64 22.22 5.60
C ILE A 45 1.72 22.05 6.82
N SER A 46 1.96 22.82 7.89
CA SER A 46 1.13 22.76 9.11
C SER A 46 -0.33 23.16 8.84
N LEU A 47 -0.56 24.12 7.94
CA LEU A 47 -1.88 24.56 7.52
C LEU A 47 -2.64 23.44 6.80
N TRP A 48 -1.95 22.60 6.01
CA TRP A 48 -2.59 21.49 5.29
C TRP A 48 -2.97 20.34 6.22
N GLN A 49 -2.27 20.21 7.35
CA GLN A 49 -2.62 19.26 8.41
C GLN A 49 -3.73 19.79 9.34
N SER A 50 -3.74 21.10 9.60
CA SER A 50 -4.71 21.74 10.49
C SER A 50 -6.03 22.10 9.81
N MET A 51 -6.05 22.21 8.48
CA MET A 51 -7.30 22.17 7.75
C MET A 51 -7.97 20.83 8.09
N PRO A 52 -9.15 20.83 8.75
CA PRO A 52 -9.94 19.61 8.80
C PRO A 52 -10.06 19.18 7.35
N TYR A 53 -9.86 17.91 7.07
CA TYR A 53 -10.23 17.33 5.79
C TYR A 53 -11.67 17.76 5.53
N ASN A 54 -11.83 18.86 4.80
CA ASN A 54 -13.11 19.44 4.52
C ASN A 54 -13.68 18.42 3.56
N GLU A 55 -14.56 17.56 4.06
CA GLU A 55 -15.39 16.70 3.22
C GLU A 55 -16.20 17.51 2.20
N LYS A 56 -16.19 18.85 2.30
CA LYS A 56 -16.59 19.81 1.28
C LYS A 56 -15.55 19.93 0.15
N GLY A 57 -15.25 18.80 -0.45
CA GLY A 57 -14.30 18.65 -1.56
C GLY A 57 -14.11 17.21 -2.04
N SER A 58 -14.64 16.21 -1.32
CA SER A 58 -14.58 14.80 -1.72
C SER A 58 -15.62 14.46 -2.81
N SER A 59 -15.69 15.27 -3.86
CA SER A 59 -16.29 14.87 -5.13
C SER A 59 -15.23 14.19 -6.03
N GLY A 60 -13.96 14.59 -5.94
CA GLY A 60 -12.87 14.05 -6.77
C GLY A 60 -12.41 12.63 -6.44
N ASN A 61 -12.70 12.13 -5.23
CA ASN A 61 -12.15 10.86 -4.74
C ASN A 61 -13.15 9.71 -4.81
N LYS A 62 -14.44 9.98 -5.06
CA LYS A 62 -15.45 8.92 -5.20
C LYS A 62 -15.15 8.05 -6.43
N THR A 63 -14.72 8.68 -7.52
CA THR A 63 -14.32 7.99 -8.75
C THR A 63 -13.08 7.13 -8.53
N LEU A 64 -12.07 7.63 -7.83
CA LEU A 64 -10.86 6.85 -7.52
C LEU A 64 -11.15 5.68 -6.60
N LYS A 65 -11.99 5.87 -5.57
CA LYS A 65 -12.45 4.78 -4.68
C LYS A 65 -13.22 3.72 -5.47
N HIS A 66 -14.10 4.13 -6.38
CA HIS A 66 -14.84 3.21 -7.24
C HIS A 66 -13.90 2.41 -8.15
N ILE A 67 -12.96 3.08 -8.83
CA ILE A 67 -11.96 2.42 -9.69
C ILE A 67 -11.12 1.41 -8.90
N TYR A 68 -10.66 1.78 -7.71
CA TYR A 68 -9.88 0.91 -6.84
C TYR A 68 -10.65 -0.36 -6.44
N ILE A 69 -11.94 -0.21 -6.08
CA ILE A 69 -12.80 -1.34 -5.72
C ILE A 69 -13.00 -2.29 -6.92
N GLU A 70 -13.20 -1.75 -8.12
CA GLU A 70 -13.33 -2.59 -9.33
C GLU A 70 -12.04 -3.36 -9.63
N ILE A 71 -10.87 -2.75 -9.46
CA ILE A 71 -9.58 -3.44 -9.64
C ILE A 71 -9.41 -4.57 -8.61
N ILE A 72 -9.77 -4.34 -7.35
CA ILE A 72 -9.72 -5.38 -6.30
C ILE A 72 -10.61 -6.56 -6.65
N LYS A 73 -11.83 -6.32 -7.15
CA LYS A 73 -12.74 -7.40 -7.55
C LYS A 73 -12.14 -8.30 -8.61
N ILE A 74 -11.52 -7.71 -9.63
CA ILE A 74 -10.84 -8.47 -10.70
C ILE A 74 -9.65 -9.25 -10.13
N ALA A 75 -8.82 -8.62 -9.29
CA ALA A 75 -7.70 -9.28 -8.64
C ALA A 75 -8.14 -10.48 -7.77
N ALA A 76 -9.25 -10.34 -7.05
CA ALA A 76 -9.81 -11.41 -6.21
C ALA A 76 -10.26 -12.61 -7.05
N ILE A 77 -10.97 -12.38 -8.17
CA ILE A 77 -11.40 -13.46 -9.08
C ILE A 77 -10.21 -14.20 -9.67
N LEU A 78 -9.15 -13.47 -10.07
CA LEU A 78 -7.93 -14.07 -10.60
C LEU A 78 -7.21 -14.94 -9.56
N LEU A 79 -7.10 -14.46 -8.31
CA LEU A 79 -6.49 -15.23 -7.23
C LEU A 79 -7.29 -16.51 -6.92
N ILE A 80 -8.62 -16.43 -6.89
CA ILE A 80 -9.48 -17.60 -6.66
C ILE A 80 -9.32 -18.62 -7.79
N GLY A 81 -9.36 -18.17 -9.06
CA GLY A 81 -9.15 -19.04 -10.21
C GLY A 81 -7.76 -19.69 -10.23
N PHE A 82 -6.73 -18.92 -9.92
CA PHE A 82 -5.36 -19.42 -9.79
C PHE A 82 -5.24 -20.46 -8.66
N PHE A 83 -5.85 -20.20 -7.50
CA PHE A 83 -5.85 -21.12 -6.37
C PHE A 83 -6.60 -22.42 -6.68
N LEU A 84 -7.77 -22.35 -7.32
CA LEU A 84 -8.54 -23.53 -7.73
C LEU A 84 -7.79 -24.38 -8.76
N THR A 85 -7.19 -23.74 -9.77
CA THR A 85 -6.42 -24.44 -10.81
C THR A 85 -5.15 -25.08 -10.24
N THR A 86 -4.42 -24.37 -9.38
CA THR A 86 -3.22 -24.93 -8.72
C THR A 86 -3.58 -26.11 -7.80
N LEU A 87 -4.64 -26.02 -6.99
CA LEU A 87 -5.12 -27.16 -6.19
C LEU A 87 -5.55 -28.34 -7.08
N PHE A 88 -6.27 -28.07 -8.17
CA PHE A 88 -6.68 -29.11 -9.10
C PHE A 88 -5.48 -29.82 -9.74
N LEU A 89 -4.45 -29.09 -10.17
CA LEU A 89 -3.22 -29.68 -10.71
C LEU A 89 -2.48 -30.52 -9.67
N ILE A 90 -2.41 -30.07 -8.41
CA ILE A 90 -1.82 -30.84 -7.31
C ILE A 90 -2.60 -32.14 -7.07
N MET A 91 -3.94 -32.08 -7.08
CA MET A 91 -4.80 -33.25 -6.91
C MET A 91 -4.67 -34.23 -8.08
N MET A 92 -4.62 -33.72 -9.30
CA MET A 92 -4.40 -34.51 -10.50
C MET A 92 -3.02 -35.17 -10.46
N GLN A 93 -1.95 -34.44 -10.13
CA GLN A 93 -0.62 -35.03 -9.99
C GLN A 93 -0.63 -36.15 -8.95
N LYS A 94 -1.26 -35.95 -7.78
CA LYS A 94 -1.42 -37.01 -6.77
C LYS A 94 -2.23 -38.21 -7.28
N ILE A 95 -3.32 -38.00 -8.01
CA ILE A 95 -4.14 -39.07 -8.60
C ILE A 95 -3.37 -39.84 -9.68
N TYR A 96 -2.66 -39.16 -10.57
CA TYR A 96 -1.86 -39.79 -11.62
C TYR A 96 -0.59 -40.47 -11.07
N LEU A 97 -0.03 -40.02 -9.95
CA LEU A 97 1.11 -40.69 -9.29
C LEU A 97 0.68 -41.87 -8.41
N CYS A 98 -0.50 -41.81 -7.76
CA CYS A 98 -1.03 -42.91 -6.95
C CYS A 98 -1.63 -44.05 -7.79
N ARG A 99 -2.15 -43.78 -8.99
CA ARG A 99 -2.74 -44.81 -9.87
C ARG A 99 -1.74 -45.91 -10.30
N PRO A 100 -0.49 -45.62 -10.74
CA PRO A 100 0.50 -46.64 -11.05
C PRO A 100 1.04 -47.34 -9.79
N LEU A 101 1.11 -46.66 -8.64
CA LEU A 101 1.57 -47.29 -7.39
C LEU A 101 0.58 -48.35 -6.89
N LEU A 102 -0.72 -48.07 -6.97
CA LEU A 102 -1.77 -49.04 -6.61
C LEU A 102 -1.80 -50.21 -7.61
N PHE A 103 -1.57 -49.95 -8.89
CA PHE A 103 -1.43 -50.99 -9.92
C PHE A 103 -0.19 -51.87 -9.69
N LEU A 104 0.95 -51.29 -9.31
CA LEU A 104 2.18 -52.02 -8.97
C LEU A 104 2.00 -52.87 -7.71
N LEU A 105 1.36 -52.34 -6.66
CA LEU A 105 1.07 -53.10 -5.44
C LEU A 105 0.10 -54.26 -5.69
N VAL A 106 -0.96 -54.04 -6.48
CA VAL A 106 -1.92 -55.09 -6.85
C VAL A 106 -1.25 -56.13 -7.76
N SER A 107 -0.43 -55.71 -8.73
CA SER A 107 0.30 -56.66 -9.57
C SER A 107 1.31 -57.48 -8.75
N GLY A 108 2.03 -56.87 -7.80
CA GLY A 108 3.01 -57.56 -6.96
C GLY A 108 2.35 -58.59 -6.03
N LEU A 109 1.16 -58.30 -5.50
CA LEU A 109 0.37 -59.26 -4.74
C LEU A 109 -0.09 -60.44 -5.61
N ILE A 110 -0.54 -60.17 -6.84
CA ILE A 110 -0.97 -61.21 -7.79
C ILE A 110 0.20 -62.12 -8.20
N TYR A 111 1.37 -61.57 -8.49
CA TYR A 111 2.56 -62.35 -8.85
C TYR A 111 3.03 -63.25 -7.69
N ASN A 112 3.03 -62.74 -6.45
CA ASN A 112 3.38 -63.54 -5.28
C ASN A 112 2.38 -64.68 -5.01
N LEU A 113 1.08 -64.43 -5.23
CA LEU A 113 0.04 -65.47 -5.08
C LEU A 113 0.17 -66.56 -6.14
N LEU A 114 0.46 -66.19 -7.39
CA LEU A 114 0.69 -67.14 -8.50
C LEU A 114 1.97 -67.95 -8.32
N MET A 115 3.07 -67.31 -7.90
CA MET A 115 4.33 -68.01 -7.66
C MET A 115 4.25 -68.96 -6.45
N GLY A 116 3.52 -68.59 -5.39
CA GLY A 116 3.30 -69.48 -4.24
C GLY A 116 2.46 -70.72 -4.56
N LEU A 117 1.63 -70.67 -5.60
CA LEU A 117 0.76 -71.78 -6.01
C LEU A 117 1.43 -72.75 -6.99
N TRP A 118 2.55 -72.35 -7.61
CA TRP A 118 3.31 -73.18 -8.56
C TRP A 118 4.54 -73.84 -7.91
N PHE A 119 4.98 -73.34 -6.76
CA PHE A 119 6.17 -73.81 -6.03
C PHE A 119 5.89 -74.45 -4.66
N GLY A 120 4.62 -74.65 -4.27
CA GLY A 120 4.21 -75.37 -3.05
C GLY A 120 3.48 -76.65 -3.39
#